data_AF-A0A183NVM3-F1
#
_entry.id   AF-A0A183NVM3-F1
#
_cell.length_a   1.000
_cell.length_b   1.000
_cell.length_c   1.000
_cell.angle_alpha   90.00
_cell.angle_beta   90.00
_cell.angle_gamma   90.00
#
_symmetry.space_group_name_H-M   'P 1'
#
loop_
_entity.id
_entity.type
_entity.pdbx_description
1 polymer ?
#
loop_
_entity_poly.entity_id
_entity_poly.type
_entity_poly.pdbx_seq_one_letter_code
_entity_poly.pdbx_strand_id
1 'polypeptide(L)' 'MKDAVDAQLRDQQAGFRKDLSCTDQIATLRTIVEQSIEWNSSLYNDYEKAFDSADRRTLWKLLRHYGVVNIIRNSYDGLQ' A
#
# COMPACT_ATOMS: atom_id res chain seq x y z
N MET A 1 8.20 -10.79 -5.68
CA MET A 1 7.83 -9.53 -4.97
C MET A 1 6.55 -9.72 -4.17
N LYS A 2 5.48 -10.12 -4.86
CA LYS A 2 4.13 -10.35 -4.34
C LYS A 2 4.05 -11.14 -3.03
N ASP A 3 4.48 -12.40 -3.01
CA ASP A 3 4.25 -13.27 -1.84
C ASP A 3 5.07 -12.88 -0.60
N ALA A 4 6.21 -12.22 -0.77
CA ALA A 4 7.09 -11.82 0.32
C ALA A 4 6.55 -10.61 1.11
N VAL A 5 5.82 -9.72 0.44
CA VAL A 5 5.32 -8.47 1.03
C VAL A 5 3.83 -8.60 1.37
N ASP A 6 3.03 -9.26 0.54
CA ASP A 6 1.57 -9.36 0.75
C ASP A 6 1.21 -10.02 2.10
N ALA A 7 1.96 -11.02 2.56
CA ALA A 7 1.72 -11.67 3.85
C ALA A 7 1.96 -10.73 5.06
N GLN A 8 2.68 -9.63 4.88
CA GLN A 8 3.02 -8.68 5.93
C GLN A 8 2.14 -7.42 5.90
N LEU A 9 1.45 -7.17 4.79
CA LEU A 9 0.55 -6.04 4.64
C LEU A 9 -0.77 -6.31 5.35
N ARG A 10 -1.40 -5.24 5.87
CA ARG A 10 -2.73 -5.31 6.49
C ARG A 10 -3.81 -5.63 5.46
N ASP A 11 -4.82 -6.39 5.86
CA ASP A 11 -5.93 -6.78 4.97
C ASP A 11 -6.70 -5.58 4.42
N GLN A 12 -6.76 -4.48 5.18
CA GLN A 12 -7.40 -3.23 4.75
C GLN A 12 -6.59 -2.49 3.67
N GLN A 13 -5.31 -2.79 3.49
CA GLN A 13 -4.50 -2.19 2.42
C GLN A 13 -4.82 -2.88 1.10
N ALA A 14 -5.72 -2.27 0.33
CA ALA A 14 -6.18 -2.79 -0.95
C ALA A 14 -5.33 -2.34 -2.15
N GLY A 15 -4.56 -1.26 -2.01
CA GLY A 15 -3.70 -0.71 -3.06
C GLY A 15 -2.57 -1.66 -3.45
N PHE A 16 -2.38 -1.88 -4.76
CA PHE A 16 -1.32 -2.74 -5.32
C PHE A 16 -1.37 -4.21 -4.87
N ARG A 17 -2.52 -4.68 -4.35
CA ARG A 17 -2.78 -6.09 -4.05
C ARG A 17 -3.27 -6.82 -5.29
N LYS A 18 -2.87 -8.08 -5.41
CA LYS A 18 -3.36 -8.98 -6.44
C LYS A 18 -4.81 -9.38 -6.11
N ASP A 19 -5.65 -9.52 -7.14
CA ASP A 19 -7.09 -9.84 -7.04
C ASP A 19 -7.97 -8.74 -6.39
N LEU A 20 -7.44 -7.53 -6.15
CA LEU A 20 -8.24 -6.35 -5.76
C LEU A 20 -8.20 -5.30 -6.87
N SER A 21 -9.37 -4.92 -7.37
CA SER A 21 -9.52 -3.92 -8.43
C SER A 21 -9.81 -2.52 -7.88
N CYS A 22 -9.64 -1.51 -8.73
CA CYS A 22 -10.06 -0.13 -8.42
C CYS A 22 -11.56 -0.05 -8.05
N THR A 23 -12.40 -0.86 -8.70
CA THR A 23 -13.83 -0.92 -8.42
C THR A 23 -14.10 -1.42 -7.00
N ASP A 24 -13.38 -2.45 -6.56
CA ASP A 24 -13.50 -3.00 -5.20
C ASP A 24 -13.09 -1.95 -4.15
N GLN A 25 -12.06 -1.16 -4.45
CA GLN A 25 -11.63 -0.06 -3.59
C GLN A 25 -12.65 1.07 -3.51
N ILE A 26 -13.30 1.44 -4.61
CA ILE A 26 -14.36 2.46 -4.61
C ILE A 26 -15.56 1.98 -3.78
N ALA A 27 -15.97 0.72 -3.92
CA ALA A 27 -17.05 0.14 -3.12
C ALA A 27 -16.69 0.12 -1.61
N THR A 28 -15.45 -0.23 -1.29
CA THR A 28 -14.93 -0.23 0.09
C THR A 28 -14.91 1.19 0.67
N LEU A 29 -14.42 2.17 -0.08
CA LEU A 29 -14.40 3.58 0.35
C LEU A 29 -15.81 4.12 0.62
N ARG A 30 -16.79 3.80 -0.25
CA ARG A 30 -18.19 4.17 -0.01
C ARG A 30 -18.70 3.62 1.31
N THR A 31 -18.45 2.34 1.56
CA THR A 31 -18.84 1.67 2.81
C THR A 31 -18.21 2.35 4.05
N ILE A 32 -16.92 2.70 3.99
CA ILE A 32 -16.22 3.40 5.09
C ILE A 32 -16.80 4.80 5.34
N VAL A 33 -17.12 5.54 4.27
CA VAL A 33 -17.73 6.87 4.38
C VAL A 33 -19.12 6.79 4.99
N GLU A 34 -19.95 5.84 4.53
CA GLU A 34 -21.30 5.62 5.06
C GLU A 34 -21.26 5.28 6.56
N GLN A 35 -20.39 4.35 6.97
CA GLN A 35 -20.20 4.02 8.39
C GLN A 35 -19.69 5.22 9.20
N SER A 36 -18.78 6.02 8.66
CA SER A 36 -18.28 7.17 9.41
C SER A 36 -19.36 8.22 9.67
N ILE A 37 -20.29 8.39 8.72
CA ILE A 37 -21.47 9.23 8.90
C ILE A 37 -22.40 8.63 9.96
N GLU A 38 -22.68 7.33 9.88
CA GLU A 38 -23.56 6.63 10.83
C GLU A 38 -23.05 6.71 12.28
N TRP A 39 -21.74 6.52 12.47
CA TRP A 39 -21.10 6.49 13.79
C TRP A 39 -20.57 7.86 14.24
N ASN A 40 -20.83 8.92 13.46
CA ASN A 40 -20.31 10.28 13.68
C ASN A 40 -18.79 10.31 13.91
N SER A 41 -18.05 9.48 13.14
CA SER A 41 -16.60 9.38 13.19
C SER A 41 -15.95 10.30 12.18
N SER A 42 -14.85 10.93 12.58
CA SER A 42 -13.98 11.69 11.67
C SER A 42 -13.21 10.76 10.75
N LEU A 43 -13.12 11.12 9.46
CA LEU A 43 -12.22 10.50 8.49
C LEU A 43 -11.14 11.49 8.10
N TYR A 44 -9.87 11.12 8.31
CA TYR A 44 -8.73 11.88 7.82
C TYR A 44 -8.23 11.25 6.51
N ASN A 45 -8.48 11.92 5.38
CA ASN A 45 -7.95 11.53 4.08
C ASN A 45 -6.87 12.53 3.69
N ASP A 46 -5.63 12.08 3.62
CA ASP A 46 -4.52 12.89 3.12
C ASP A 46 -4.48 12.82 1.59
N TYR A 47 -4.65 13.97 0.94
CA TYR A 47 -4.65 14.13 -0.52
C TYR A 47 -3.33 14.74 -1.02
N GLU A 48 -2.36 14.97 -0.14
CA GLU A 48 -1.02 15.40 -0.57
C GLU A 48 -0.34 14.28 -1.37
N LYS A 49 0.56 14.67 -2.29
CA LYS A 49 1.30 13.72 -3.13
C LYS A 49 2.19 12.83 -2.26
N ALA A 50 1.66 11.67 -1.86
CA ALA A 50 2.28 10.77 -0.90
C ALA A 50 3.72 10.35 -1.25
N PHE A 51 4.07 10.29 -2.54
CA PHE A 51 5.43 9.95 -2.97
C PHE A 51 6.40 11.13 -2.92
N ASP A 52 5.90 12.37 -3.09
CA ASP A 52 6.73 13.57 -3.04
C ASP A 52 7.01 13.99 -1.58
N SER A 53 6.10 13.68 -0.66
CA SER A 53 6.22 13.99 0.77
C SER A 53 6.91 12.91 1.60
N ALA A 54 7.05 11.68 1.09
CA ALA A 54 7.65 10.58 1.84
C ALA A 54 9.15 10.81 2.14
N ASP A 55 9.56 10.66 3.41
CA ASP A 55 10.98 10.69 3.78
C ASP A 55 11.74 9.51 3.14
N ARG A 56 12.64 9.85 2.22
CA ARG A 56 13.37 8.87 1.42
C ARG A 56 14.26 7.96 2.25
N ARG A 57 14.82 8.44 3.37
CA ARG A 57 15.64 7.61 4.27
C ARG A 57 14.80 6.54 4.96
N THR A 58 13.63 6.93 5.45
CA THR A 58 12.65 6.03 6.06
C THR A 58 12.14 5.00 5.06
N LEU A 59 11.82 5.44 3.84
CA LEU A 59 11.40 4.55 2.77
C LEU A 59 12.46 3.46 2.48
N TRP A 60 13.74 3.83 2.36
CA TRP A 60 14.82 2.85 2.14
C TRP A 60 15.00 1.86 3.30
N LYS A 61 14.76 2.28 4.55
CA LYS A 61 14.79 1.35 5.69
C LYS A 61 13.65 0.34 5.62
N LEU A 62 12.44 0.79 5.29
CA LEU A 62 11.27 -0.07 5.13
C LEU A 62 11.46 -1.06 3.98
N LEU A 63 11.94 -0.60 2.82
CA LEU A 63 12.20 -1.48 1.67
C LEU A 63 13.23 -2.58 1.97
N ARG A 64 14.23 -2.29 2.81
CA ARG A 64 15.18 -3.31 3.29
C ARG A 64 14.53 -4.28 4.26
N HIS A 65 13.73 -3.78 5.20
CA HIS A 65 13.01 -4.61 6.17
C HIS A 65 12.10 -5.63 5.48
N TYR A 66 11.37 -5.21 4.45
CA TYR A 66 10.49 -6.08 3.65
C TYR A 66 11.24 -6.91 2.59
N GLY A 67 12.58 -6.86 2.53
CA GLY A 67 13.37 -7.64 1.59
C GLY A 67 13.27 -7.21 0.12
N VAL A 68 12.57 -6.10 -0.19
CA VAL A 68 12.32 -5.62 -1.56
C VAL A 68 13.62 -5.29 -2.27
N VAL A 69 14.64 -4.79 -1.55
CA VAL A 69 15.96 -4.48 -2.13
C VAL A 69 16.61 -5.70 -2.79
N ASN A 70 16.48 -6.89 -2.19
CA ASN A 70 17.04 -8.11 -2.77
C ASN A 70 16.26 -8.53 -4.02
N ILE A 71 14.94 -8.35 -4.01
CA ILE A 71 14.08 -8.66 -5.15
C ILE A 71 14.43 -7.77 -6.35
N ILE A 72 14.62 -6.46 -6.12
CA ILE A 72 15.04 -5.52 -7.16
C ILE A 72 16.40 -5.93 -7.73
N ARG A 73 17.39 -6.19 -6.86
CA ARG A 73 18.73 -6.61 -7.28
C ARG A 73 18.69 -7.86 -8.17
N ASN A 74 18.01 -8.91 -7.69
CA ASN A 74 17.87 -10.17 -8.42
C ASN A 74 17.13 -10.00 -9.76
N SER A 75 16.21 -9.02 -9.85
CA SER A 75 15.51 -8.74 -11.11
C SER A 75 16.40 -8.12 -12.18
N TYR A 76 17.45 -7.38 -11.78
CA TYR A 76 18.46 -6.86 -12.72
C TYR A 76 19.54 -7.91 -13.02
N ASP A 77 19.91 -8.73 -12.05
CA ASP A 77 20.94 -9.77 -12.22
C ASP A 77 20.45 -10.94 -13.11
N GLY A 78 19.14 -11.22 -13.12
CA GLY A 78 18.52 -12.24 -13.99
C GLY A 78 18.23 -11.79 -15.43
N LEU A 79 18.65 -10.58 -15.82
CA LEU A 79 18.54 -10.04 -17.18
C LEU A 79 19.86 -10.13 -17.98
N GLN A 80 20.90 -10.77 -17.41
CA GLN A 80 22.11 -11.21 -18.12
C GLN A 80 22.04 -12.69 -18.48
#